data_AF-A0A3B8PYP0-F1
#
_entry.id   AF-A0A3B8PYP0-F1
#
_cell.length_a   1.000
_cell.length_b   1.000
_cell.length_c   1.000
_cell.angle_alpha   90.00
_cell.angle_beta   90.00
_cell.angle_gamma   90.00
#
_symmetry.space_group_name_H-M   'P 1'
#
loop_
_entity.id
_entity.type
_entity.pdbx_description
1 polymer ?
#
loop_
_entity_poly.entity_id
_entity_poly.type
_entity_poly.pdbx_seq_one_letter_code
_entity_poly.pdbx_strand_id
1 'polypeptide(L)'
;GTTGQQKTVAGTLATIAHAAEEAGIAAPAVTIIGGVVSLRSQLDWFGHRALFGQRIVVTRTRTQASQLSRQLQELGADVMEIPTIKIVPPENAEPLAESMASLGEYDWLIFTSPNGVTAFFEYFFRAFDDVRSLGIARLAAVGPATAAKLTELHLRVDAMPEEYVARKVAAAISEKETIENLRILCLRAEVANPELVTELEDRGAIVDDVACYRTIAETEDATGAATRFTESGADWITFTSASTVEHFHARFDLPAIRRRFPQIRVASIGPETSKALATLGLSPNVEAKPHNLAGLVKAIETTVRRERKSGAGSDHPKA
;
A
#
# COMPACT_ATOMS: atom_id res chain seq x y z
N GLY A 1 -3.36 27.16 5.30
CA GLY A 1 -3.27 26.12 4.26
C GLY A 1 -2.05 25.27 4.55
N THR A 2 -2.13 23.97 4.27
CA THR A 2 -1.03 23.00 4.36
C THR A 2 -1.26 21.93 3.28
N THR A 3 -1.33 22.34 2.02
CA THR A 3 -1.47 21.42 0.88
C THR A 3 -0.14 21.35 0.12
N GLY A 4 0.20 20.19 -0.44
CA GLY A 4 1.46 20.00 -1.19
C GLY A 4 1.59 20.86 -2.45
N GLN A 5 0.49 21.49 -2.89
CA GLN A 5 0.43 22.43 -4.02
C GLN A 5 0.37 23.90 -3.59
N GLN A 6 0.44 24.18 -2.29
CA GLN A 6 0.34 25.56 -1.82
C GLN A 6 1.49 26.40 -2.37
N LYS A 7 1.15 27.52 -2.99
CA LYS A 7 2.10 28.58 -3.34
C LYS A 7 2.00 29.68 -2.31
N THR A 8 3.14 30.24 -1.91
CA THR A 8 3.17 31.35 -0.96
C THR A 8 4.22 32.36 -1.39
N VAL A 9 3.81 33.61 -1.56
CA VAL A 9 4.68 34.76 -1.87
C VAL A 9 4.75 35.71 -0.68
N ALA A 10 5.85 36.44 -0.55
CA ALA A 10 6.01 37.47 0.48
C ALA A 10 6.60 38.72 -0.19
N GLY A 11 6.17 39.88 0.27
CA GLY A 11 6.56 41.17 -0.29
C GLY A 11 6.07 42.30 0.59
N THR A 12 6.43 43.53 0.23
CA THR A 12 5.87 44.72 0.88
C THR A 12 4.50 45.03 0.28
N LEU A 13 3.74 45.95 0.89
CA LEU A 13 2.48 46.42 0.30
C LEU A 13 2.67 46.99 -1.12
N ALA A 14 3.85 47.53 -1.43
CA ALA A 14 4.17 48.05 -2.76
C ALA A 14 4.45 46.95 -3.79
N THR A 15 4.96 45.78 -3.37
CA THR A 15 5.44 44.73 -4.31
C THR A 15 4.58 43.48 -4.33
N ILE A 16 3.72 43.26 -3.33
CA ILE A 16 3.00 41.99 -3.16
C ILE A 16 2.03 41.69 -4.30
N ALA A 17 1.40 42.71 -4.90
CA ALA A 17 0.50 42.52 -6.03
C ALA A 17 1.24 41.94 -7.25
N HIS A 18 2.39 42.52 -7.59
CA HIS A 18 3.23 42.06 -8.69
C HIS A 18 3.80 40.66 -8.41
N ALA A 19 4.33 40.43 -7.21
CA ALA A 19 4.85 39.11 -6.84
C ALA A 19 3.78 38.01 -6.86
N ALA A 20 2.52 38.33 -6.49
CA ALA A 20 1.41 37.41 -6.57
C ALA A 20 1.03 37.08 -8.02
N GLU A 21 1.08 38.07 -8.91
CA GLU A 21 0.84 37.90 -10.35
C GLU A 21 1.93 37.04 -11.00
N GLU A 22 3.21 37.33 -10.73
CA GLU A 22 4.35 36.55 -11.24
C GLU A 22 4.31 35.09 -10.77
N ALA A 23 3.92 34.84 -9.51
CA ALA A 23 3.79 33.48 -8.99
C ALA A 23 2.50 32.76 -9.42
N GLY A 24 1.60 33.47 -10.10
CA GLY A 24 0.28 32.98 -10.51
C GLY A 24 -0.57 32.56 -9.30
N ILE A 25 -0.64 33.39 -8.27
CA ILE A 25 -1.53 33.18 -7.12
C ILE A 25 -2.96 33.49 -7.55
N ALA A 26 -3.81 32.46 -7.55
CA ALA A 26 -5.23 32.58 -7.87
C ALA A 26 -6.11 32.25 -6.66
N ALA A 27 -7.38 32.65 -6.70
CA ALA A 27 -8.35 32.29 -5.69
C ALA A 27 -8.59 30.76 -5.64
N PRO A 28 -8.86 30.18 -4.45
CA PRO A 28 -8.93 30.81 -3.13
C PRO A 28 -7.54 31.13 -2.56
N ALA A 29 -7.33 32.38 -2.14
CA ALA A 29 -6.08 32.88 -1.56
C ALA A 29 -6.34 33.56 -0.22
N VAL A 30 -5.40 33.43 0.71
CA VAL A 30 -5.41 34.13 2.00
C VAL A 30 -4.28 35.13 2.02
N THR A 31 -4.60 36.41 2.20
CA THR A 31 -3.62 37.48 2.34
C THR A 31 -3.45 37.81 3.82
N ILE A 32 -2.21 37.72 4.30
CA ILE A 32 -1.85 38.07 5.68
C ILE A 32 -1.01 39.35 5.64
N ILE A 33 -1.45 40.39 6.34
CA ILE A 33 -0.81 41.71 6.37
C ILE A 33 -0.38 42.02 7.81
N GLY A 34 0.86 42.49 7.99
CA GLY A 34 1.40 42.94 9.27
C GLY A 34 2.73 42.29 9.64
N GLY A 35 3.23 42.59 10.84
CA GLY A 35 4.53 42.11 11.33
C GLY A 35 4.66 40.57 11.35
N VAL A 36 3.55 39.83 11.39
CA VAL A 36 3.52 38.36 11.34
C VAL A 36 4.14 37.78 10.06
N VAL A 37 4.26 38.56 8.97
CA VAL A 37 4.91 38.12 7.72
C VAL A 37 6.40 37.87 7.93
N SER A 38 7.05 38.58 8.87
CA SER A 38 8.48 38.36 9.18
C SER A 38 8.73 37.02 9.89
N LEU A 39 7.73 36.47 10.57
CA LEU A 39 7.79 35.14 11.18
C LEU A 39 7.74 34.03 10.13
N ARG A 40 7.45 34.32 8.86
CA ARG A 40 7.33 33.29 7.82
C ARG A 40 8.59 32.46 7.65
N SER A 41 9.77 33.07 7.67
CA SER A 41 11.04 32.32 7.57
C SER A 41 11.20 31.30 8.71
N GLN A 42 10.57 31.55 9.87
CA GLN A 42 10.55 30.65 11.03
C GLN A 42 9.35 29.68 10.99
N LEU A 43 8.24 30.08 10.37
CA LEU A 43 6.97 29.34 10.33
C LEU A 43 6.74 28.54 9.03
N ASP A 44 7.62 28.63 8.03
CA ASP A 44 7.54 27.86 6.78
C ASP A 44 7.94 26.39 6.97
N TRP A 45 7.49 25.77 8.05
CA TRP A 45 7.84 24.39 8.36
C TRP A 45 7.27 23.40 7.33
N PHE A 46 6.19 23.77 6.62
CA PHE A 46 5.53 22.92 5.63
C PHE A 46 6.23 22.96 4.25
N GLY A 47 6.69 24.13 3.79
CA GLY A 47 7.44 24.27 2.54
C GLY A 47 8.80 23.57 2.54
N HIS A 48 9.39 23.38 3.73
CA HIS A 48 10.66 22.66 3.92
C HIS A 48 10.48 21.14 4.08
N ARG A 49 9.25 20.61 3.98
CA ARG A 49 9.02 19.17 4.09
C ARG A 49 9.67 18.41 2.94
N ALA A 50 10.08 17.17 3.21
CA ALA A 50 10.95 16.42 2.33
C ALA A 50 10.34 16.10 0.96
N LEU A 51 9.01 15.95 0.89
CA LEU A 51 8.24 15.67 -0.32
C LEU A 51 7.38 16.86 -0.77
N PHE A 52 7.61 18.07 -0.23
CA PHE A 52 6.87 19.26 -0.63
C PHE A 52 6.89 19.47 -2.15
N GLY A 53 5.73 19.67 -2.76
CA GLY A 53 5.58 19.83 -4.21
C GLY A 53 5.66 18.55 -5.04
N GLN A 54 5.94 17.38 -4.44
CA GLN A 54 5.91 16.10 -5.16
C GLN A 54 4.47 15.60 -5.31
N ARG A 55 4.07 15.29 -6.54
CA ARG A 55 2.79 14.65 -6.87
C ARG A 55 2.97 13.13 -6.88
N ILE A 56 2.27 12.45 -5.99
CA ILE A 56 2.46 11.00 -5.78
C ILE A 56 1.14 10.26 -5.95
N VAL A 57 1.11 9.30 -6.87
CA VAL A 57 -0.01 8.38 -7.05
C VAL A 57 0.08 7.24 -6.03
N VAL A 58 -1.01 7.01 -5.32
CA VAL A 58 -1.20 5.86 -4.43
C VAL A 58 -2.22 4.90 -5.03
N THR A 59 -1.78 3.68 -5.33
CA THR A 59 -2.56 2.68 -6.10
C THR A 59 -3.36 1.67 -5.26
N ARG A 60 -3.28 1.77 -3.93
CA ARG A 60 -3.93 0.83 -3.00
C ARG A 60 -5.45 1.01 -2.93
N THR A 61 -6.13 -0.02 -2.43
CA THR A 61 -7.56 0.01 -2.07
C THR A 61 -7.86 1.22 -1.17
N ARG A 62 -9.07 1.80 -1.26
CA ARG A 62 -9.45 2.99 -0.47
C ARG A 62 -9.24 2.81 1.04
N THR A 63 -9.52 1.63 1.57
CA THR A 63 -9.33 1.32 3.00
C THR A 63 -7.86 1.27 3.43
N GLN A 64 -6.94 0.94 2.50
CA GLN A 64 -5.50 0.81 2.78
C GLN A 64 -4.66 1.99 2.25
N ALA A 65 -5.24 2.85 1.41
CA ALA A 65 -4.60 4.04 0.87
C ALA A 65 -4.37 5.09 1.99
N SER A 66 -5.32 5.24 2.90
CA SER A 66 -5.33 6.28 3.94
C SER A 66 -4.03 6.36 4.76
N GLN A 67 -3.42 5.23 5.13
CA GLN A 67 -2.17 5.23 5.91
C GLN A 67 -0.98 5.74 5.09
N LEU A 68 -0.82 5.27 3.84
CA LEU A 68 0.28 5.67 2.97
C LEU A 68 0.11 7.12 2.53
N SER A 69 -1.10 7.49 2.12
CA SER A 69 -1.46 8.87 1.76
C SER A 69 -1.16 9.83 2.90
N ARG A 70 -1.56 9.49 4.13
CA ARG A 70 -1.28 10.33 5.31
C ARG A 70 0.22 10.51 5.54
N GLN A 71 1.01 9.43 5.50
CA GLN A 71 2.47 9.53 5.68
C GLN A 71 3.13 10.41 4.62
N LEU A 72 2.70 10.32 3.37
CA LEU A 72 3.22 11.14 2.28
C LEU A 72 2.78 12.61 2.41
N GLN A 73 1.52 12.86 2.77
CA GLN A 73 0.98 14.21 3.01
C GLN A 73 1.65 14.90 4.21
N GLU A 74 1.94 14.16 5.28
CA GLU A 74 2.71 14.65 6.43
C GLU A 74 4.14 15.08 6.03
N LEU A 75 4.68 14.51 4.95
CA LEU A 75 5.94 14.91 4.32
C LEU A 75 5.76 15.99 3.23
N GLY A 76 4.58 16.58 3.10
CA GLY A 76 4.29 17.69 2.19
C GLY A 76 3.91 17.27 0.77
N ALA A 77 3.76 15.98 0.49
CA ALA A 77 3.37 15.51 -0.85
C ALA A 77 1.92 15.88 -1.19
N ASP A 78 1.67 16.09 -2.47
CA ASP A 78 0.34 16.13 -3.06
C ASP A 78 -0.04 14.72 -3.53
N VAL A 79 -0.95 14.07 -2.80
CA VAL A 79 -1.29 12.66 -3.02
C VAL A 79 -2.54 12.55 -3.89
N MET A 80 -2.42 11.77 -4.97
CA MET A 80 -3.51 11.36 -5.83
C MET A 80 -3.86 9.91 -5.53
N GLU A 81 -4.96 9.68 -4.81
CA GLU A 81 -5.45 8.34 -4.52
C GLU A 81 -6.16 7.79 -5.76
N ILE A 82 -5.56 6.78 -6.39
CA ILE A 82 -6.12 6.10 -7.55
C ILE A 82 -6.11 4.60 -7.26
N PRO A 83 -7.06 4.10 -6.45
CA PRO A 83 -7.20 2.67 -6.22
C PRO A 83 -7.36 1.94 -7.54
N THR A 84 -6.51 0.94 -7.80
CA THR A 84 -6.61 0.10 -9.00
C THR A 84 -7.17 -1.27 -8.72
N ILE A 85 -7.33 -1.60 -7.44
CA ILE A 85 -7.90 -2.85 -6.99
C ILE A 85 -8.98 -2.63 -5.93
N LYS A 86 -9.94 -3.55 -5.90
CA LYS A 86 -10.95 -3.68 -4.86
C LYS A 86 -10.96 -5.12 -4.35
N ILE A 87 -11.11 -5.27 -3.03
CA ILE A 87 -11.30 -6.56 -2.39
C ILE A 87 -12.80 -6.79 -2.28
N VAL A 88 -13.27 -7.92 -2.81
CA VAL A 88 -14.67 -8.33 -2.77
C VAL A 88 -14.76 -9.79 -2.33
N PRO A 89 -15.94 -10.27 -1.89
CA PRO A 89 -16.15 -11.69 -1.61
C PRO A 89 -15.75 -12.57 -2.81
N PRO A 90 -15.33 -13.82 -2.58
CA PRO A 90 -15.04 -14.77 -3.65
C PRO A 90 -16.29 -14.98 -4.52
N GLU A 91 -16.09 -15.49 -5.74
CA GLU A 91 -17.19 -15.81 -6.65
C GLU A 91 -18.09 -16.89 -6.05
N ASN A 92 -17.50 -17.90 -5.42
CA ASN A 92 -18.21 -18.86 -4.59
C ASN A 92 -17.80 -18.72 -3.12
N ALA A 93 -18.74 -18.29 -2.27
CA ALA A 93 -18.55 -18.18 -0.82
C ALA A 93 -19.05 -19.40 -0.04
N GLU A 94 -19.64 -20.40 -0.70
CA GLU A 94 -20.14 -21.62 -0.05
C GLU A 94 -19.04 -22.36 0.72
N PRO A 95 -17.83 -22.60 0.17
CA PRO A 95 -16.78 -23.30 0.92
C PRO A 95 -16.36 -22.56 2.19
N LEU A 96 -16.37 -21.21 2.15
CA LEU A 96 -16.10 -20.39 3.32
C LEU A 96 -17.21 -20.53 4.38
N ALA A 97 -18.47 -20.54 3.96
CA ALA A 97 -19.59 -20.75 4.87
C ALA A 97 -19.61 -22.16 5.45
N GLU A 98 -19.34 -23.19 4.65
CA GLU A 98 -19.24 -24.59 5.08
C GLU A 98 -18.11 -24.79 6.09
N SER A 99 -16.96 -24.16 5.88
CA SER A 99 -15.83 -24.23 6.82
C SER A 99 -16.17 -23.70 8.22
N MET A 100 -17.20 -22.85 8.36
CA MET A 100 -17.68 -22.41 9.67
C MET A 100 -18.35 -23.55 10.44
N ALA A 101 -19.07 -24.44 9.75
CA ALA A 101 -19.77 -25.55 10.36
C ALA A 101 -18.81 -26.65 10.86
N SER A 102 -17.69 -26.86 10.15
CA SER A 102 -16.64 -27.82 10.49
C SER A 102 -15.45 -27.17 11.23
N LEU A 103 -15.57 -25.93 11.68
CA LEU A 103 -14.43 -25.15 12.20
C LEU A 103 -13.69 -25.84 13.35
N GLY A 104 -14.42 -26.56 14.20
CA GLY A 104 -13.87 -27.32 15.33
C GLY A 104 -13.09 -28.58 14.95
N GLU A 105 -13.08 -28.97 13.67
CA GLU A 105 -12.34 -30.13 13.18
C GLU A 105 -10.91 -29.79 12.72
N TYR A 106 -10.59 -28.50 12.58
CA TYR A 106 -9.27 -28.07 12.11
C TYR A 106 -8.27 -27.94 13.25
N ASP A 107 -7.09 -28.51 13.05
CA ASP A 107 -5.94 -28.33 13.94
C ASP A 107 -5.28 -26.97 13.71
N TRP A 108 -5.30 -26.49 12.44
CA TRP A 108 -4.68 -25.23 12.05
C TRP A 108 -5.56 -24.39 11.11
N LEU A 109 -5.55 -23.08 11.35
CA LEU A 109 -6.01 -22.07 10.40
C LEU A 109 -4.81 -21.29 9.88
N ILE A 110 -4.62 -21.28 8.55
CA ILE A 110 -3.49 -20.59 7.91
C ILE A 110 -3.99 -19.36 7.16
N PHE A 111 -3.52 -18.18 7.57
CA PHE A 111 -3.82 -16.92 6.91
C PHE A 111 -2.64 -16.44 6.06
N THR A 112 -2.90 -16.27 4.76
CA THR A 112 -1.87 -15.82 3.80
C THR A 112 -1.81 -14.31 3.63
N SER A 113 -2.86 -13.58 4.05
CA SER A 113 -2.91 -12.13 3.96
C SER A 113 -3.79 -11.49 5.04
N PRO A 114 -3.59 -10.19 5.36
CA PRO A 114 -4.49 -9.47 6.26
C PRO A 114 -5.94 -9.39 5.74
N ASN A 115 -6.11 -9.43 4.42
CA ASN A 115 -7.43 -9.45 3.79
C ASN A 115 -8.13 -10.80 4.06
N GLY A 116 -7.39 -11.91 4.03
CA GLY A 116 -7.91 -13.23 4.40
C GLY A 116 -8.40 -13.26 5.85
N VAL A 117 -7.63 -12.69 6.78
CA VAL A 117 -8.06 -12.53 8.18
C VAL A 117 -9.35 -11.73 8.27
N THR A 118 -9.38 -10.55 7.64
CA THR A 118 -10.56 -9.67 7.69
C THR A 118 -11.80 -10.35 7.13
N ALA A 119 -11.68 -10.95 5.94
CA ALA A 119 -12.80 -11.60 5.27
C ALA A 119 -13.29 -12.84 6.04
N PHE A 120 -12.40 -13.70 6.53
CA PHE A 120 -12.79 -14.84 7.37
C PHE A 120 -13.56 -14.39 8.62
N PHE A 121 -13.04 -13.40 9.35
CA PHE A 121 -13.67 -12.95 10.59
C PHE A 121 -14.99 -12.22 10.37
N GLU A 122 -15.22 -11.61 9.20
CA GLU A 122 -16.54 -11.09 8.82
C GLU A 122 -17.59 -12.21 8.71
N TYR A 123 -17.23 -13.40 8.21
CA TYR A 123 -18.12 -14.56 8.18
C TYR A 123 -18.22 -15.23 9.55
N PHE A 124 -17.10 -15.38 10.24
CA PHE A 124 -17.05 -15.94 11.59
C PHE A 124 -18.00 -15.21 12.54
N PHE A 125 -17.95 -13.88 12.61
CA PHE A 125 -18.82 -13.09 13.49
C PHE A 125 -20.28 -12.99 13.03
N ARG A 126 -20.61 -13.48 11.83
CA ARG A 126 -22.01 -13.69 11.41
C ARG A 126 -22.53 -15.05 11.86
N ALA A 127 -21.66 -16.05 11.92
CA ALA A 127 -21.99 -17.40 12.35
C ALA A 127 -21.92 -17.59 13.87
N PHE A 128 -21.04 -16.85 14.54
CA PHE A 128 -20.72 -17.00 15.96
C PHE A 128 -20.65 -15.64 16.66
N ASP A 129 -21.19 -15.55 17.87
CA ASP A 129 -21.17 -14.33 18.68
C ASP A 129 -19.85 -14.12 19.45
N ASP A 130 -18.99 -15.15 19.53
CA ASP A 130 -17.81 -15.16 20.39
C ASP A 130 -16.59 -15.78 19.70
N VAL A 131 -15.42 -15.13 19.84
CA VAL A 131 -14.14 -15.59 19.29
C VAL A 131 -13.70 -16.94 19.85
N ARG A 132 -14.17 -17.32 21.04
CA ARG A 132 -13.93 -18.64 21.64
C ARG A 132 -14.50 -19.79 20.81
N SER A 133 -15.42 -19.51 19.89
CA SER A 133 -15.94 -20.50 18.93
C SER A 133 -14.90 -20.97 17.90
N LEU A 134 -13.72 -20.32 17.81
CA LEU A 134 -12.56 -20.87 17.09
C LEU A 134 -12.08 -22.20 17.67
N GLY A 135 -12.39 -22.49 18.93
CA GLY A 135 -12.00 -23.73 19.59
C GLY A 135 -10.50 -23.80 19.85
N ILE A 136 -9.91 -24.96 19.54
CA ILE A 136 -8.50 -25.29 19.84
C ILE A 136 -7.56 -25.07 18.65
N ALA A 137 -8.08 -24.61 17.50
CA ALA A 137 -7.31 -24.46 16.28
C ALA A 137 -6.15 -23.46 16.48
N ARG A 138 -4.95 -23.88 16.08
CA ARG A 138 -3.76 -23.03 16.09
C ARG A 138 -3.74 -22.11 14.88
N LEU A 139 -3.11 -20.95 15.03
CA LEU A 139 -3.12 -19.93 13.99
C LEU A 139 -1.73 -19.78 13.37
N ALA A 140 -1.66 -19.88 12.04
CA ALA A 140 -0.46 -19.55 11.29
C ALA A 140 -0.68 -18.30 10.43
N ALA A 141 0.36 -17.47 10.35
CA ALA A 141 0.37 -16.30 9.48
C ALA A 141 1.60 -16.35 8.57
N VAL A 142 1.44 -15.97 7.30
CA VAL A 142 2.58 -15.89 6.37
C VAL A 142 3.58 -14.82 6.77
N GLY A 143 3.13 -13.70 7.33
CA GLY A 143 4.04 -12.61 7.70
C GLY A 143 3.47 -11.59 8.69
N PRO A 144 4.29 -10.58 9.07
CA PRO A 144 4.01 -9.72 10.21
C PRO A 144 2.73 -8.91 10.08
N ALA A 145 2.37 -8.48 8.87
CA ALA A 145 1.14 -7.73 8.64
C ALA A 145 -0.12 -8.60 8.88
N THR A 146 -0.07 -9.88 8.50
CA THR A 146 -1.15 -10.83 8.76
C THR A 146 -1.24 -11.16 10.24
N ALA A 147 -0.08 -11.39 10.89
CA ALA A 147 -0.01 -11.63 12.32
C ALA A 147 -0.52 -10.43 13.16
N ALA A 148 -0.20 -9.20 12.74
CA ALA A 148 -0.72 -8.00 13.37
C ALA A 148 -2.26 -7.94 13.29
N LYS A 149 -2.85 -8.36 12.16
CA LYS A 149 -4.31 -8.37 12.00
C LYS A 149 -5.00 -9.38 12.92
N LEU A 150 -4.39 -10.54 13.15
CA LEU A 150 -4.85 -11.52 14.15
C LEU A 150 -4.69 -10.97 15.57
N THR A 151 -3.58 -10.26 15.83
CA THR A 151 -3.32 -9.63 17.14
C THR A 151 -4.34 -8.54 17.48
N GLU A 152 -4.85 -7.78 16.50
CA GLU A 152 -5.95 -6.83 16.68
C GLU A 152 -7.24 -7.50 17.21
N LEU A 153 -7.41 -8.80 16.93
CA LEU A 153 -8.50 -9.62 17.46
C LEU A 153 -8.13 -10.33 18.77
N HIS A 154 -7.00 -9.97 19.38
CA HIS A 154 -6.43 -10.59 20.58
C HIS A 154 -6.08 -12.06 20.41
N LEU A 155 -5.81 -12.48 19.16
CA LEU A 155 -5.42 -13.85 18.83
C LEU A 155 -3.91 -13.97 18.69
N ARG A 156 -3.35 -15.01 19.30
CA ARG A 156 -1.93 -15.32 19.21
C ARG A 156 -1.67 -16.11 17.93
N VAL A 157 -0.60 -15.75 17.22
CA VAL A 157 -0.07 -16.56 16.12
C VAL A 157 0.92 -17.59 16.67
N ASP A 158 0.69 -18.86 16.36
CA ASP A 158 1.48 -19.99 16.83
C ASP A 158 2.66 -20.31 15.89
N ALA A 159 2.48 -20.07 14.58
CA ALA A 159 3.53 -20.27 13.58
C ALA A 159 3.59 -19.12 12.56
N MET A 160 4.80 -18.64 12.29
CA MET A 160 5.09 -17.67 11.23
C MET A 160 6.54 -17.89 10.74
N PRO A 161 6.79 -18.03 9.43
CA PRO A 161 8.13 -18.24 8.91
C PRO A 161 8.99 -16.97 8.99
N GLU A 162 10.31 -17.12 9.11
CA GLU A 162 11.25 -15.99 9.15
C GLU A 162 11.34 -15.24 7.81
N GLU A 163 11.26 -15.97 6.69
CA GLU A 163 11.36 -15.41 5.33
C GLU A 163 10.04 -14.80 4.80
N TYR A 164 8.95 -14.92 5.56
CA TYR A 164 7.62 -14.40 5.22
C TYR A 164 7.04 -14.86 3.86
N VAL A 165 7.42 -16.06 3.43
CA VAL A 165 6.93 -16.69 2.19
C VAL A 165 5.93 -17.79 2.52
N ALA A 166 4.82 -17.87 1.76
CA ALA A 166 3.75 -18.84 1.99
C ALA A 166 4.27 -20.28 2.11
N ARG A 167 5.08 -20.77 1.16
CA ARG A 167 5.66 -22.13 1.19
C ARG A 167 6.43 -22.48 2.48
N LYS A 168 6.98 -21.48 3.18
CA LYS A 168 7.77 -21.69 4.40
C LYS A 168 6.89 -21.86 5.65
N VAL A 169 5.57 -21.61 5.55
CA VAL A 169 4.64 -21.82 6.66
C VAL A 169 4.60 -23.29 7.08
N ALA A 170 4.62 -24.23 6.13
CA ALA A 170 4.68 -25.66 6.43
C ALA A 170 5.92 -26.02 7.28
N ALA A 171 7.08 -25.42 6.97
CA ALA A 171 8.28 -25.61 7.79
C ALA A 171 8.09 -25.02 9.21
N ALA A 172 7.50 -23.84 9.34
CA ALA A 172 7.23 -23.21 10.63
C ALA A 172 6.25 -24.00 11.51
N ILE A 173 5.24 -24.66 10.90
CA ILE A 173 4.34 -25.58 11.61
C ILE A 173 5.09 -26.85 12.02
N SER A 174 5.97 -27.37 11.15
CA SER A 174 6.78 -28.58 11.43
C SER A 174 7.73 -28.40 12.63
N GLU A 175 8.12 -27.16 12.96
CA GLU A 175 8.90 -26.86 14.16
C GLU A 175 8.07 -26.98 15.46
N LYS A 176 6.74 -26.98 15.36
CA LYS A 176 5.82 -27.10 16.50
C LYS A 176 5.35 -28.53 16.70
N GLU A 177 5.01 -29.21 15.61
CA GLU A 177 4.50 -30.58 15.63
C GLU A 177 4.59 -31.26 14.25
N THR A 178 4.35 -32.57 14.22
CA THR A 178 4.23 -33.33 12.97
C THR A 178 2.99 -32.91 12.19
N ILE A 179 3.17 -32.61 10.90
CA ILE A 179 2.08 -32.19 9.99
C ILE A 179 1.21 -33.35 9.52
N GLU A 180 1.75 -34.57 9.52
CA GLU A 180 1.06 -35.77 9.04
C GLU A 180 -0.30 -35.95 9.74
N ASN A 181 -1.36 -36.10 8.94
CA ASN A 181 -2.76 -36.24 9.33
C ASN A 181 -3.41 -35.01 9.99
N LEU A 182 -2.74 -33.85 10.08
CA LEU A 182 -3.37 -32.63 10.56
C LEU A 182 -4.41 -32.13 9.56
N ARG A 183 -5.56 -31.66 10.06
CA ARG A 183 -6.59 -30.98 9.28
C ARG A 183 -6.29 -29.48 9.27
N ILE A 184 -6.04 -28.94 8.10
CA ILE A 184 -5.56 -27.56 7.93
C ILE A 184 -6.51 -26.79 7.03
N LEU A 185 -7.07 -25.69 7.53
CA LEU A 185 -7.85 -24.76 6.73
C LEU A 185 -6.94 -23.62 6.21
N CYS A 186 -6.69 -23.61 4.91
CA CYS A 186 -5.95 -22.54 4.24
C CYS A 186 -6.91 -21.43 3.80
N LEU A 187 -6.73 -20.23 4.36
CA LEU A 187 -7.59 -19.06 4.13
C LEU A 187 -6.83 -18.03 3.29
N ARG A 188 -7.13 -18.01 1.98
CA ARG A 188 -6.36 -17.24 0.99
C ARG A 188 -7.21 -16.49 -0.04
N ALA A 189 -6.53 -15.74 -0.91
CA ALA A 189 -7.17 -15.16 -2.09
C ALA A 189 -7.65 -16.27 -3.03
N GLU A 190 -8.75 -16.01 -3.75
CA GLU A 190 -9.30 -16.91 -4.79
C GLU A 190 -8.23 -17.32 -5.80
N VAL A 191 -7.50 -16.32 -6.33
CA VAL A 191 -6.29 -16.55 -7.13
C VAL A 191 -5.07 -16.43 -6.22
N ALA A 192 -4.47 -17.56 -5.87
CA ALA A 192 -3.20 -17.61 -5.15
C ALA A 192 -2.33 -18.80 -5.61
N ASN A 193 -1.04 -18.73 -5.27
CA ASN A 193 -0.06 -19.74 -5.62
C ASN A 193 -0.36 -21.06 -4.87
N PRO A 194 -0.46 -22.20 -5.57
CA PRO A 194 -0.73 -23.50 -4.95
C PRO A 194 0.43 -24.06 -4.10
N GLU A 195 1.64 -23.51 -4.20
CA GLU A 195 2.85 -24.02 -3.53
C GLU A 195 2.67 -24.34 -2.03
N LEU A 196 1.92 -23.51 -1.29
CA LEU A 196 1.68 -23.76 0.13
C LEU A 196 0.80 -25.01 0.35
N VAL A 197 -0.27 -25.14 -0.43
CA VAL A 197 -1.19 -26.28 -0.32
C VAL A 197 -0.46 -27.56 -0.68
N THR A 198 0.24 -27.57 -1.82
CA THR A 198 1.04 -28.71 -2.26
C THR A 198 2.08 -29.11 -1.22
N GLU A 199 2.82 -28.16 -0.64
CA GLU A 199 3.84 -28.47 0.38
C GLU A 199 3.23 -29.07 1.67
N LEU A 200 2.02 -28.67 2.05
CA LEU A 200 1.32 -29.25 3.21
C LEU A 200 0.81 -30.66 2.91
N GLU A 201 0.22 -30.87 1.74
CA GLU A 201 -0.27 -32.17 1.28
C GLU A 201 0.89 -33.18 1.10
N ASP A 202 2.02 -32.75 0.53
CA ASP A 202 3.23 -33.56 0.37
C ASP A 202 3.81 -34.02 1.73
N ARG A 203 3.50 -33.29 2.81
CA ARG A 203 3.85 -33.63 4.19
C ARG A 203 2.76 -34.44 4.91
N GLY A 204 1.70 -34.83 4.21
CA GLY A 204 0.63 -35.67 4.71
C GLY A 204 -0.50 -34.92 5.44
N ALA A 205 -0.61 -33.60 5.31
CA ALA A 205 -1.76 -32.86 5.83
C ALA A 205 -3.02 -33.12 4.99
N ILE A 206 -4.18 -32.97 5.63
CA ILE A 206 -5.48 -32.88 4.98
C ILE A 206 -5.82 -31.40 4.86
N VAL A 207 -5.72 -30.84 3.65
CA VAL A 207 -5.83 -29.39 3.45
C VAL A 207 -7.16 -29.04 2.80
N ASP A 208 -7.93 -28.20 3.47
CA ASP A 208 -9.07 -27.51 2.87
C ASP A 208 -8.62 -26.12 2.43
N ASP A 209 -8.67 -25.88 1.13
CA ASP A 209 -8.19 -24.65 0.53
C ASP A 209 -9.34 -23.71 0.16
N VAL A 210 -9.55 -22.69 0.99
CA VAL A 210 -10.75 -21.85 0.96
C VAL A 210 -10.43 -20.41 0.57
N ALA A 211 -11.04 -19.98 -0.52
CA ALA A 211 -11.03 -18.60 -0.98
C ALA A 211 -11.85 -17.72 -0.04
N CYS A 212 -11.20 -16.74 0.60
CA CYS A 212 -11.86 -15.79 1.50
C CYS A 212 -12.28 -14.50 0.79
N TYR A 213 -11.58 -14.15 -0.30
CA TYR A 213 -11.80 -12.92 -1.05
C TYR A 213 -11.21 -13.06 -2.45
N ARG A 214 -11.65 -12.18 -3.35
CA ARG A 214 -11.00 -11.97 -4.64
C ARG A 214 -10.63 -10.50 -4.83
N THR A 215 -9.58 -10.29 -5.61
CA THR A 215 -9.10 -8.97 -5.98
C THR A 215 -9.60 -8.67 -7.40
N ILE A 216 -10.38 -7.62 -7.56
CA ILE A 216 -10.88 -7.18 -8.87
C ILE A 216 -10.34 -5.79 -9.22
N ALA A 217 -10.40 -5.43 -10.49
CA ALA A 217 -10.08 -4.09 -10.97
C ALA A 217 -10.99 -3.03 -10.31
N GLU A 218 -10.41 -1.88 -9.96
CA GLU A 218 -11.15 -0.68 -9.54
C GLU A 218 -10.92 0.43 -10.57
N THR A 219 -12.01 0.88 -11.19
CA THR A 219 -12.01 1.88 -12.26
C THR A 219 -12.77 3.15 -11.90
N GLU A 220 -13.47 3.18 -10.76
CA GLU A 220 -14.12 4.40 -10.28
C GLU A 220 -13.08 5.51 -10.03
N ASP A 221 -13.51 6.76 -10.23
CA ASP A 221 -12.73 7.96 -9.93
C ASP A 221 -13.57 8.98 -9.15
N ALA A 222 -13.99 8.61 -7.94
CA ALA A 222 -14.87 9.44 -7.12
C ALA A 222 -14.25 10.81 -6.76
N THR A 223 -12.92 10.92 -6.75
CA THR A 223 -12.21 12.15 -6.37
C THR A 223 -11.69 12.96 -7.57
N GLY A 224 -11.86 12.47 -8.80
CA GLY A 224 -11.27 13.08 -10.00
C GLY A 224 -9.73 12.94 -10.07
N ALA A 225 -9.14 12.08 -9.25
CA ALA A 225 -7.70 11.91 -9.16
C ALA A 225 -7.12 11.19 -10.39
N ALA A 226 -7.86 10.23 -10.96
CA ALA A 226 -7.45 9.55 -12.18
C ALA A 226 -7.50 10.48 -13.40
N THR A 227 -8.53 11.32 -13.50
CA THR A 227 -8.61 12.37 -14.52
C THR A 227 -7.44 13.34 -14.38
N ARG A 228 -7.23 13.88 -13.17
CA ARG A 228 -6.12 14.80 -12.88
C ARG A 228 -4.75 14.20 -13.23
N PHE A 229 -4.54 12.93 -12.90
CA PHE A 229 -3.31 12.22 -13.23
C PHE A 229 -3.09 12.09 -14.74
N THR A 230 -4.15 11.80 -15.50
CA THR A 230 -4.05 11.63 -16.96
C THR A 230 -3.78 12.96 -17.68
N GLU A 231 -4.33 14.06 -17.16
CA GLU A 231 -4.13 15.42 -17.70
C GLU A 231 -2.75 15.98 -17.35
N SER A 232 -2.34 15.86 -16.09
CA SER A 232 -1.21 16.60 -15.52
C SER A 232 0.02 15.74 -15.19
N GLY A 233 -0.11 14.40 -15.22
CA GLY A 233 0.92 13.47 -14.79
C GLY A 233 1.18 13.48 -13.27
N ALA A 234 2.26 12.79 -12.87
CA ALA A 234 2.75 12.73 -11.49
C ALA A 234 4.29 12.78 -11.48
N ASP A 235 4.88 12.88 -10.29
CA ASP A 235 6.33 12.71 -10.09
C ASP A 235 6.65 11.28 -9.68
N TRP A 236 5.72 10.62 -8.97
CA TRP A 236 5.84 9.25 -8.50
C TRP A 236 4.55 8.45 -8.66
N ILE A 237 4.69 7.16 -8.94
CA ILE A 237 3.64 6.15 -8.79
C ILE A 237 4.13 5.09 -7.81
N THR A 238 3.31 4.78 -6.82
CA THR A 238 3.62 3.76 -5.82
C THR A 238 2.85 2.48 -6.11
N PHE A 239 3.52 1.33 -6.06
CA PHE A 239 2.90 0.01 -6.18
C PHE A 239 3.23 -0.83 -4.96
N THR A 240 2.20 -1.47 -4.39
CA THR A 240 2.33 -2.27 -3.18
C THR A 240 1.98 -3.75 -3.37
N SER A 241 1.71 -4.16 -4.61
CA SER A 241 1.46 -5.54 -4.99
C SER A 241 1.60 -5.71 -6.51
N ALA A 242 1.82 -6.93 -6.97
CA ALA A 242 1.78 -7.26 -8.40
C ALA A 242 0.44 -6.87 -9.04
N SER A 243 -0.67 -7.19 -8.38
CA SER A 243 -2.02 -6.86 -8.87
C SER A 243 -2.24 -5.35 -9.04
N THR A 244 -1.65 -4.50 -8.19
CA THR A 244 -1.74 -3.04 -8.40
C THR A 244 -1.01 -2.58 -9.66
N VAL A 245 0.08 -3.24 -10.05
CA VAL A 245 0.82 -2.96 -11.30
C VAL A 245 -0.01 -3.37 -12.50
N GLU A 246 -0.51 -4.61 -12.49
CA GLU A 246 -1.30 -5.18 -13.58
C GLU A 246 -2.55 -4.36 -13.88
N HIS A 247 -3.37 -4.06 -12.85
CA HIS A 247 -4.60 -3.30 -13.03
C HIS A 247 -4.34 -1.83 -13.37
N PHE A 248 -3.25 -1.24 -12.86
CA PHE A 248 -2.86 0.12 -13.27
C PHE A 248 -2.43 0.15 -14.74
N HIS A 249 -1.65 -0.83 -15.18
CA HIS A 249 -1.26 -0.94 -16.58
C HIS A 249 -2.47 -1.17 -17.48
N ALA A 250 -3.39 -2.06 -17.11
CA ALA A 250 -4.63 -2.27 -17.86
C ALA A 250 -5.48 -1.00 -17.98
N ARG A 251 -5.51 -0.17 -16.93
CA ARG A 251 -6.31 1.07 -16.90
C ARG A 251 -5.66 2.25 -17.63
N PHE A 252 -4.34 2.42 -17.54
CA PHE A 252 -3.66 3.63 -17.99
C PHE A 252 -2.56 3.42 -19.03
N ASP A 253 -2.21 2.17 -19.35
CA ASP A 253 -1.00 1.82 -20.11
C ASP A 253 0.24 2.49 -19.50
N LEU A 254 0.76 1.88 -18.42
CA LEU A 254 1.90 2.42 -17.68
C LEU A 254 3.10 2.81 -18.57
N PRO A 255 3.56 1.98 -19.54
CA PRO A 255 4.56 2.40 -20.52
C PRO A 255 4.18 3.64 -21.35
N ALA A 256 2.95 3.74 -21.86
CA ALA A 256 2.50 4.92 -22.61
C ALA A 256 2.47 6.18 -21.76
N ILE A 257 1.97 6.09 -20.52
CA ILE A 257 1.94 7.22 -19.59
C ILE A 257 3.35 7.69 -19.23
N ARG A 258 4.31 6.77 -19.03
CA ARG A 258 5.71 7.16 -18.79
C ARG A 258 6.37 7.81 -20.02
N ARG A 259 5.97 7.44 -21.24
CA ARG A 259 6.42 8.16 -22.46
C ARG A 259 5.84 9.57 -22.53
N ARG A 260 4.56 9.73 -22.15
CA ARG A 260 3.89 11.05 -22.11
C ARG A 260 4.46 11.96 -21.01
N PHE A 261 4.79 11.38 -19.86
CA PHE A 261 5.32 12.07 -18.69
C PHE A 261 6.64 11.40 -18.24
N PRO A 262 7.77 11.71 -18.91
CA PRO A 262 9.06 11.05 -18.68
C PRO A 262 9.63 11.28 -17.28
N GLN A 263 9.16 12.29 -16.55
CA GLN A 263 9.52 12.54 -15.15
C GLN A 263 8.92 11.53 -14.16
N ILE A 264 7.91 10.75 -14.56
CA ILE A 264 7.27 9.77 -13.68
C ILE A 264 8.27 8.71 -13.26
N ARG A 265 8.46 8.60 -11.95
CA ARG A 265 9.21 7.53 -11.30
C ARG A 265 8.27 6.50 -10.68
N VAL A 266 8.73 5.26 -10.60
CA VAL A 266 7.98 4.15 -10.04
C VAL A 266 8.66 3.65 -8.76
N ALA A 267 7.89 3.54 -7.69
CA ALA A 267 8.32 2.97 -6.42
C ALA A 267 7.61 1.63 -6.16
N SER A 268 8.39 0.58 -5.89
CA SER A 268 7.90 -0.76 -5.59
C SER A 268 8.06 -1.07 -4.11
N ILE A 269 7.06 -1.71 -3.49
CA ILE A 269 7.16 -2.15 -2.08
C ILE A 269 8.09 -3.35 -1.89
N GLY A 270 8.38 -4.13 -2.94
CA GLY A 270 9.21 -5.33 -2.80
C GLY A 270 9.32 -6.19 -4.06
N PRO A 271 10.04 -7.33 -3.96
CA PRO A 271 10.54 -8.07 -5.11
C PRO A 271 9.44 -8.59 -6.05
N GLU A 272 8.33 -9.10 -5.52
CA GLU A 272 7.22 -9.59 -6.35
C GLU A 272 6.54 -8.47 -7.15
N THR A 273 6.46 -7.27 -6.56
CA THR A 273 5.94 -6.09 -7.28
C THR A 273 6.94 -5.61 -8.32
N SER A 274 8.23 -5.69 -8.04
CA SER A 274 9.31 -5.36 -8.99
C SER A 274 9.35 -6.35 -10.16
N LYS A 275 9.09 -7.65 -9.93
CA LYS A 275 8.92 -8.65 -11.00
C LYS A 275 7.73 -8.33 -11.89
N ALA A 276 6.59 -7.93 -11.33
CA ALA A 276 5.42 -7.52 -12.11
C ALA A 276 5.66 -6.25 -12.95
N LEU A 277 6.54 -5.34 -12.52
CA LEU A 277 6.99 -4.23 -13.37
C LEU A 277 7.89 -4.72 -14.51
N ALA A 278 8.77 -5.69 -14.23
CA ALA A 278 9.70 -6.23 -15.22
C ALA A 278 8.99 -6.95 -16.38
N THR A 279 7.83 -7.59 -16.14
CA THR A 279 7.02 -8.18 -17.23
C THR A 279 6.49 -7.13 -18.21
N LEU A 280 6.37 -5.87 -17.77
CA LEU A 280 6.02 -4.72 -18.61
C LEU A 280 7.25 -4.03 -19.24
N GLY A 281 8.44 -4.61 -19.09
CA GLY A 281 9.71 -4.01 -19.53
C GLY A 281 10.14 -2.79 -18.72
N LEU A 282 9.62 -2.64 -17.48
CA LEU A 282 9.93 -1.51 -16.61
C LEU A 282 10.69 -1.97 -15.37
N SER A 283 11.69 -1.19 -14.97
CA SER A 283 12.34 -1.34 -13.66
C SER A 283 11.84 -0.26 -12.71
N PRO A 284 11.61 -0.57 -11.41
CA PRO A 284 11.31 0.45 -10.43
C PRO A 284 12.51 1.39 -10.26
N ASN A 285 12.25 2.69 -10.09
CA ASN A 285 13.28 3.67 -9.74
C ASN A 285 13.77 3.46 -8.30
N VAL A 286 12.90 2.95 -7.43
CA VAL A 286 13.26 2.56 -6.07
C VAL A 286 12.42 1.36 -5.61
N GLU A 287 13.06 0.46 -4.88
CA GLU A 287 12.40 -0.64 -4.16
C GLU A 287 12.55 -0.42 -2.65
N ALA A 288 11.46 -0.58 -1.90
CA ALA A 288 11.44 -0.37 -0.46
C ALA A 288 12.35 -1.37 0.27
N LYS A 289 13.17 -0.88 1.20
CA LYS A 289 13.96 -1.69 2.14
C LYS A 289 13.83 -1.10 3.56
N PRO A 290 13.17 -1.78 4.52
CA PRO A 290 12.48 -3.08 4.40
C PRO A 290 11.23 -3.04 3.49
N HIS A 291 10.72 -4.20 3.08
CA HIS A 291 9.58 -4.36 2.17
C HIS A 291 8.21 -4.06 2.83
N ASN A 292 8.06 -2.83 3.34
CA ASN A 292 6.84 -2.36 4.00
C ASN A 292 6.56 -0.88 3.65
N LEU A 293 5.44 -0.34 4.14
CA LEU A 293 5.04 1.04 3.84
C LEU A 293 6.06 2.08 4.31
N ALA A 294 6.61 1.91 5.52
CA ALA A 294 7.60 2.84 6.06
C ALA A 294 8.88 2.83 5.21
N GLY A 295 9.32 1.65 4.77
CA GLY A 295 10.43 1.49 3.84
C GLY A 295 10.17 2.14 2.48
N LEU A 296 8.94 2.05 1.97
CA LEU A 296 8.53 2.67 0.70
C LEU A 296 8.57 4.20 0.78
N VAL A 297 8.00 4.77 1.84
CA VAL A 297 8.02 6.23 2.07
C VAL A 297 9.46 6.73 2.20
N LYS A 298 10.28 6.06 3.01
CA LYS A 298 11.70 6.42 3.21
C LYS A 298 12.51 6.31 1.92
N ALA A 299 12.23 5.31 1.08
CA ALA A 299 12.85 5.11 -0.22
C ALA A 299 12.58 6.28 -1.19
N ILE A 300 11.32 6.74 -1.25
CA ILE A 300 10.92 7.90 -2.06
C ILE A 300 11.58 9.17 -1.50
N GLU A 301 11.49 9.39 -0.20
CA GLU A 301 12.08 10.55 0.49
C GLU A 301 13.58 10.67 0.23
N THR A 302 14.31 9.56 0.35
CA THR A 302 15.77 9.54 0.16
C THR A 302 16.13 9.87 -1.29
N THR A 303 15.37 9.34 -2.25
CA THR A 303 15.56 9.64 -3.67
C THR A 303 15.36 11.11 -3.97
N VAL A 304 14.25 11.70 -3.51
CA VAL A 304 13.93 13.12 -3.71
C VAL A 304 14.99 14.02 -3.06
N ARG A 305 15.44 13.69 -1.85
CA ARG A 305 16.50 14.45 -1.16
C ARG A 305 17.83 14.40 -1.91
N ARG A 306 18.21 13.25 -2.46
CA ARG A 306 19.45 13.09 -3.23
C ARG A 306 19.43 13.98 -4.47
N GLU A 307 18.33 14.00 -5.18
CA GLU A 307 18.18 14.83 -6.39
C GLU A 307 18.18 16.32 -6.11
N ARG A 308 17.52 16.77 -5.04
CA ARG A 308 17.58 18.18 -4.61
C ARG A 308 19.01 18.62 -4.32
N LYS A 309 19.83 17.75 -3.71
CA LYS A 309 21.25 18.04 -3.46
C LYS A 309 22.08 18.05 -4.75
N SER A 310 21.79 17.18 -5.70
CA SER A 310 22.48 17.15 -7.00
C SER A 310 22.11 18.34 -7.90
N GLY A 311 20.88 18.84 -7.82
CA GLY A 311 20.42 20.02 -8.57
C GLY A 311 20.86 21.36 -7.96
N ALA A 312 21.04 21.43 -6.63
CA ALA A 312 21.52 22.65 -5.96
C ALA A 312 23.01 22.96 -6.22
N GLY A 313 23.77 22.05 -6.84
CA GLY A 313 25.18 22.24 -7.18
C GLY A 313 25.46 22.94 -8.51
N SER A 314 24.43 23.19 -9.34
CA SER A 314 24.59 23.80 -10.68
C SER A 314 24.21 25.27 -10.76
N ASP A 315 23.54 25.83 -9.75
CA ASP A 315 23.19 27.26 -9.66
C ASP A 315 23.99 27.95 -8.55
N HIS A 316 25.27 28.20 -8.81
CA HIS A 316 25.97 29.32 -8.20
C HIS A 316 26.39 30.25 -9.33
N PRO A 317 25.69 31.38 -9.56
CA PRO A 317 26.31 32.48 -10.28
C PRO A 317 27.51 32.91 -9.44
N LYS A 318 28.71 32.72 -10.00
CA LYS A 318 29.92 33.39 -9.50
C LYS A 318 29.61 34.89 -9.50
N ALA A 319 29.43 35.46 -8.32
CA ALA A 319 29.69 36.87 -8.07
C ALA A 319 31.19 37.03 -7.81
#